data_AF-A0A7V5YT63-F1
#
_entry.id   AF-A0A7V5YT63-F1
#
_cell.length_a   1.000
_cell.length_b   1.000
_cell.length_c   1.000
_cell.angle_alpha   90.00
_cell.angle_beta   90.00
_cell.angle_gamma   90.00
#
_symmetry.space_group_name_H-M   'P 1'
#
loop_
_entity.id
_entity.type
_entity.pdbx_description
1 polymer ?
#
loop_
_entity_poly.entity_id
_entity_poly.type
_entity_poly.pdbx_seq_one_letter_code
_entity_poly.pdbx_strand_id
1 'polypeptide(L)'
;MTQFTDPHVEGQIAEWRSWVERHRSLTSTPTEQLEANLRECIQELARSGLEPEEAFAIAVRRLAQLDPATARFASQHWARWCELSPARPVTEQGRRVEPSREIFVALGLAAGAGLAVQAPRLFGLHFDTHPGFYLRNASLFVLPFLAAYLFWKRKPTRVVRAGLAGAFLLAAVFANLYPFHSRSDTQILTALHLPIALWLVLGWA
;
A
#
# COMPACT_ATOMS: atom_id res chain seq x y z
N MET A 1 -26.59 17.91 -26.63
CA MET A 1 -26.69 18.22 -25.19
C MET A 1 -27.14 16.95 -24.47
N THR A 2 -26.21 16.06 -24.15
CA THR A 2 -26.47 14.87 -23.34
C THR A 2 -26.39 15.28 -21.87
N GLN A 3 -27.54 15.34 -21.18
CA GLN A 3 -27.55 15.41 -19.73
C GLN A 3 -26.98 14.10 -19.21
N PHE A 4 -25.84 14.17 -18.54
CA PHE A 4 -25.34 13.09 -17.69
C PHE A 4 -26.27 13.04 -16.46
N THR A 5 -27.36 12.30 -16.56
CA THR A 5 -28.31 12.12 -15.46
C THR A 5 -27.98 10.82 -14.75
N ASP A 6 -26.86 10.79 -14.03
CA ASP A 6 -26.59 9.69 -13.10
C ASP A 6 -27.52 9.86 -11.88
N PRO A 7 -28.43 8.91 -11.60
CA PRO A 7 -29.37 9.01 -10.48
C PRO A 7 -28.68 9.19 -9.12
N HIS A 8 -27.46 8.67 -8.97
CA HIS A 8 -26.72 8.79 -7.72
C HIS A 8 -26.17 10.20 -7.53
N VAL A 9 -25.59 10.80 -8.57
CA VAL A 9 -25.09 12.18 -8.54
C VAL A 9 -26.22 13.18 -8.33
N GLU A 10 -27.38 12.97 -8.96
CA GLU A 10 -28.56 13.82 -8.72
C GLU A 10 -29.04 13.77 -7.26
N GLY A 11 -28.99 12.60 -6.62
CA GLY A 11 -29.26 12.46 -5.19
C GLY A 11 -28.28 13.24 -4.31
N GLN A 12 -26.99 13.21 -4.66
CA GLN A 12 -25.95 13.96 -3.96
C GLN A 12 -26.09 15.48 -4.13
N ILE A 13 -26.46 15.95 -5.34
CA ILE A 13 -26.75 17.36 -5.61
C ILE A 13 -27.96 17.83 -4.80
N ALA A 14 -29.03 17.03 -4.71
CA ALA A 14 -30.21 17.35 -3.92
C ALA A 14 -29.90 17.44 -2.42
N GLU A 15 -29.10 16.51 -1.89
CA GLU A 15 -28.64 16.52 -0.49
C GLU A 15 -27.84 17.80 -0.20
N TRP A 16 -26.86 18.13 -1.05
CA TRP A 16 -26.07 19.36 -0.96
C TRP A 16 -26.95 20.61 -1.01
N ARG A 17 -27.86 20.71 -1.98
CA ARG A 17 -28.77 21.85 -2.15
C ARG A 17 -29.62 22.08 -0.89
N SER A 18 -30.22 21.02 -0.35
CA SER A 18 -31.04 21.09 0.87
C SER A 18 -30.23 21.57 2.08
N TRP A 19 -28.93 21.27 2.12
CA TRP A 19 -28.03 21.69 3.18
C TRP A 19 -27.67 23.17 3.03
N VAL A 20 -27.32 23.62 1.81
CA VAL A 20 -26.98 25.02 1.52
C VAL A 20 -28.18 25.93 1.71
N GLU A 21 -29.38 25.53 1.28
CA GLU A 21 -30.62 26.28 1.51
C GLU A 21 -30.91 26.49 3.01
N ARG A 22 -30.67 25.47 3.83
CA ARG A 22 -30.80 25.58 5.31
C ARG A 22 -29.77 26.52 5.93
N HIS A 23 -28.61 26.69 5.30
CA HIS A 23 -27.50 27.52 5.78
C HIS A 23 -27.27 28.78 4.93
N ARG A 24 -28.32 29.28 4.26
CA ARG A 24 -28.27 30.44 3.35
C ARG A 24 -27.65 31.69 3.98
N SER A 25 -27.69 31.85 5.30
CA SER A 25 -27.07 32.97 6.01
C SER A 25 -25.54 33.03 5.88
N LEU A 26 -24.89 31.93 5.46
CA LEU A 26 -23.44 31.83 5.30
C LEU A 26 -22.95 32.13 3.88
N THR A 27 -23.87 32.33 2.94
CA THR A 27 -23.57 32.44 1.51
C THR A 27 -24.13 33.74 0.95
N SER A 28 -23.30 34.46 0.19
CA SER A 28 -23.70 35.67 -0.54
C SER A 28 -24.25 35.38 -1.95
N THR A 29 -23.99 34.19 -2.49
CA THR A 29 -24.37 33.77 -3.84
C THR A 29 -25.71 33.01 -3.83
N PRO A 30 -26.66 33.28 -4.74
CA PRO A 30 -27.89 32.50 -4.82
C PRO A 30 -27.61 31.00 -5.01
N THR A 31 -28.32 30.13 -4.28
CA THR A 31 -28.14 28.67 -4.35
C THR A 31 -28.29 28.13 -5.77
N GLU A 32 -29.18 28.71 -6.57
CA GLU A 32 -29.37 28.36 -7.99
C GLU A 32 -28.11 28.60 -8.83
N GLN A 33 -27.39 29.70 -8.57
CA GLN A 33 -26.14 30.00 -9.25
C GLN A 33 -25.01 29.06 -8.80
N LEU A 34 -24.95 28.73 -7.50
CA LEU A 34 -24.00 27.74 -7.00
C LEU A 34 -24.26 26.35 -7.59
N GLU A 35 -25.54 25.96 -7.74
CA GLU A 35 -25.92 24.70 -8.36
C GLU A 35 -25.55 24.67 -9.84
N ALA A 36 -25.78 25.76 -10.57
CA ALA A 36 -25.39 25.88 -11.96
C ALA A 36 -23.86 25.70 -12.13
N ASN A 37 -23.07 26.39 -11.30
CA ASN A 37 -21.60 26.28 -11.31
C ASN A 37 -21.14 24.86 -10.94
N LEU A 38 -21.80 24.22 -9.96
CA LEU A 38 -21.50 22.84 -9.56
C LEU A 38 -21.75 21.87 -10.70
N ARG A 39 -22.92 21.95 -11.35
CA ARG A 39 -23.30 21.10 -12.47
C ARG A 39 -22.39 21.29 -13.67
N GLU A 40 -21.97 22.52 -13.95
CA GLU A 40 -21.00 22.82 -15.01
C GLU A 40 -19.64 22.16 -14.73
N CYS A 41 -19.12 22.28 -13.50
CA CYS A 41 -17.86 21.64 -13.09
C CYS A 41 -17.94 20.10 -13.21
N ILE A 42 -19.06 19.49 -12.79
CA ILE A 42 -19.26 18.04 -12.89
C ILE A 42 -19.23 17.61 -14.35
N GLN A 43 -19.93 18.33 -15.24
CA GLN A 43 -19.95 18.02 -16.67
C GLN A 43 -18.57 18.18 -17.31
N GLU A 44 -17.79 19.19 -16.92
CA GLU A 44 -16.43 19.38 -17.41
C GLU A 44 -15.53 18.20 -17.02
N LEU A 45 -15.59 17.76 -15.76
CA LEU A 45 -14.81 16.63 -15.25
C LEU A 45 -15.25 15.28 -15.85
N ALA A 46 -16.55 15.09 -16.04
CA ALA A 46 -17.08 13.91 -16.73
C ALA A 46 -16.60 13.85 -18.19
N ARG A 47 -16.51 15.00 -18.89
CA ARG A 47 -15.94 15.06 -20.25
C ARG A 47 -14.46 14.71 -20.29
N SER A 48 -13.70 14.95 -19.22
CA SER A 48 -12.31 14.47 -19.11
C SER A 48 -12.19 13.00 -18.70
N GLY A 49 -13.31 12.28 -18.59
CA GLY A 49 -13.35 10.84 -18.33
C GLY A 49 -13.31 10.46 -16.86
N LEU A 50 -13.60 11.39 -15.94
CA LEU A 50 -13.77 11.04 -14.52
C LEU A 50 -15.11 10.36 -14.28
N GLU A 51 -15.12 9.44 -13.30
CA GLU A 51 -16.35 8.82 -12.81
C GLU A 51 -17.29 9.88 -12.22
N PRO A 52 -18.62 9.75 -12.37
CA PRO A 52 -19.59 10.77 -11.95
C PRO A 52 -19.48 11.16 -10.46
N GLU A 53 -19.21 10.20 -9.59
CA GLU A 53 -19.03 10.44 -8.14
C GLU A 53 -17.73 11.20 -7.83
N GLU A 54 -16.65 10.88 -8.54
CA GLU A 54 -15.35 11.56 -8.38
C GLU A 54 -15.45 13.00 -8.90
N ALA A 55 -16.13 13.19 -10.02
CA ALA A 55 -16.44 14.50 -10.59
C ALA A 55 -17.23 15.37 -9.61
N PHE A 56 -18.25 14.83 -8.93
CA PHE A 56 -19.00 15.54 -7.89
C PHE A 56 -18.11 15.94 -6.70
N ALA A 57 -17.31 15.01 -6.17
CA ALA A 57 -16.43 15.29 -5.02
C ALA A 57 -15.41 16.40 -5.32
N ILE A 58 -14.80 16.38 -6.51
CA ILE A 58 -13.87 17.42 -6.95
C ILE A 58 -14.60 18.75 -7.18
N ALA A 59 -15.79 18.73 -7.79
CA ALA A 59 -16.58 19.93 -8.05
C ALA A 59 -17.01 20.62 -6.74
N VAL A 60 -17.49 19.86 -5.74
CA VAL A 60 -17.82 20.39 -4.41
C VAL A 60 -16.59 20.94 -3.71
N ARG A 61 -15.42 20.27 -3.82
CA ARG A 61 -14.16 20.78 -3.25
C ARG A 61 -13.69 22.09 -3.90
N ARG A 62 -13.89 22.26 -5.22
CA ARG A 62 -13.61 23.53 -5.91
C ARG A 62 -14.56 24.63 -5.44
N LEU A 63 -15.85 24.33 -5.34
CA LEU A 63 -16.87 25.27 -4.90
C LEU A 63 -16.71 25.68 -3.42
N ALA A 64 -16.29 24.76 -2.56
CA ALA A 64 -15.95 25.00 -1.15
C ALA A 64 -14.81 26.02 -0.96
N GLN A 65 -13.93 26.22 -1.94
CA GLN A 65 -12.90 27.26 -1.86
C GLN A 65 -13.47 28.67 -2.11
N LEU A 66 -14.63 28.74 -2.76
CA LEU A 66 -15.27 29.98 -3.18
C LEU A 66 -16.47 30.35 -2.29
N ASP A 67 -17.07 29.38 -1.60
CA ASP A 67 -18.29 29.56 -0.80
C ASP A 67 -18.20 28.96 0.62
N PRO A 68 -18.48 29.74 1.69
CA PRO A 68 -18.36 29.28 3.08
C PRO A 68 -19.37 28.20 3.50
N ALA A 69 -20.59 28.21 2.94
CA ALA A 69 -21.57 27.18 3.26
C ALA A 69 -21.13 25.83 2.67
N THR A 70 -20.69 25.84 1.41
CA THR A 70 -20.16 24.65 0.73
C THR A 70 -18.91 24.11 1.43
N ALA A 71 -18.06 24.98 1.99
CA ALA A 71 -16.91 24.57 2.80
C ALA A 71 -17.30 23.80 4.08
N ARG A 72 -18.36 24.26 4.78
CA ARG A 72 -18.87 23.57 5.98
C ARG A 72 -19.58 22.27 5.65
N PHE A 73 -20.27 22.19 4.52
CA PHE A 73 -20.81 20.94 4.02
C PHE A 73 -19.68 19.95 3.71
N ALA A 74 -18.64 20.40 3.00
CA ALA A 74 -17.52 19.56 2.62
C ALA A 74 -16.77 18.98 3.83
N SER A 75 -16.57 19.75 4.91
CA SER A 75 -15.88 19.25 6.10
C SER A 75 -16.69 18.23 6.90
N GLN A 76 -18.02 18.34 6.93
CA GLN A 76 -18.90 17.38 7.60
C GLN A 76 -19.06 16.07 6.82
N HIS A 77 -19.01 16.15 5.49
CA HIS A 77 -19.21 14.99 4.60
C HIS A 77 -17.89 14.41 4.06
N TRP A 78 -16.73 15.00 4.41
CA TRP A 78 -15.40 14.57 3.99
C TRP A 78 -15.11 13.09 4.28
N ALA A 79 -15.47 12.60 5.48
CA ALA A 79 -15.21 11.21 5.88
C ALA A 79 -15.94 10.20 4.97
N ARG A 80 -17.19 10.51 4.59
CA ARG A 80 -18.00 9.68 3.68
C ARG A 80 -17.40 9.67 2.27
N TRP A 81 -16.88 10.80 1.79
CA TRP A 81 -16.24 10.87 0.47
C TRP A 81 -14.87 10.19 0.42
N CYS A 82 -14.12 10.19 1.52
CA CYS A 82 -12.90 9.39 1.65
C CYS A 82 -13.19 7.88 1.67
N GLU A 83 -14.34 7.46 2.20
CA GLU A 83 -14.78 6.07 2.19
C GLU A 83 -15.36 5.64 0.83
N LEU A 84 -16.01 6.56 0.12
CA LEU A 84 -16.59 6.35 -1.22
C LEU A 84 -15.56 6.47 -2.35
N SER A 85 -14.44 7.16 -2.15
CA SER A 85 -13.33 7.08 -3.09
C SER A 85 -12.88 5.62 -3.13
N PRO A 86 -13.07 4.89 -4.23
CA PRO A 86 -12.32 3.67 -4.42
C PRO A 86 -10.91 4.16 -4.69
N ALA A 87 -10.15 4.48 -3.63
CA ALA A 87 -8.72 4.31 -3.67
C ALA A 87 -8.57 2.86 -4.09
N ARG A 88 -8.44 2.65 -5.42
CA ARG A 88 -8.39 1.36 -6.08
C ARG A 88 -7.60 0.48 -5.15
N PRO A 89 -8.22 -0.47 -4.43
CA PRO A 89 -7.41 -1.32 -3.58
C PRO A 89 -6.46 -1.95 -4.58
N VAL A 90 -5.18 -1.66 -4.44
CA VAL A 90 -4.12 -2.28 -5.21
C VAL A 90 -4.23 -3.76 -4.84
N THR A 91 -5.13 -4.47 -5.52
CA THR A 91 -5.37 -5.90 -5.39
C THR A 91 -5.22 -6.43 -3.95
N GLU A 92 -5.90 -5.83 -2.98
CA GLU A 92 -6.11 -6.48 -1.68
C GLU A 92 -7.28 -7.46 -1.83
N GLN A 93 -7.13 -8.45 -2.72
CA GLN A 93 -7.90 -9.71 -2.69
C GLN A 93 -7.40 -10.63 -1.55
N GLY A 94 -6.74 -10.07 -0.54
CA GLY A 94 -6.34 -10.74 0.68
C GLY A 94 -7.53 -10.91 1.59
N ARG A 95 -8.25 -12.03 1.42
CA ARG A 95 -9.11 -12.68 2.42
C ARG A 95 -8.81 -12.15 3.83
N ARG A 96 -9.80 -11.49 4.48
CA ARG A 96 -9.76 -11.13 5.91
C ARG A 96 -9.31 -12.35 6.70
N VAL A 97 -8.03 -12.44 7.03
CA VAL A 97 -7.58 -13.33 8.07
C VAL A 97 -7.86 -12.57 9.35
N GLU A 98 -8.52 -13.22 10.30
CA GLU A 98 -8.75 -12.68 11.65
C GLU A 98 -7.45 -12.01 12.14
N PRO A 99 -7.47 -10.73 12.55
CA PRO A 99 -6.26 -9.97 12.88
C PRO A 99 -5.39 -10.67 13.92
N SER A 100 -6.01 -11.46 14.82
CA SER A 100 -5.30 -12.29 15.80
C SER A 100 -4.45 -13.39 15.15
N ARG A 101 -4.94 -14.06 14.11
CA ARG A 101 -4.19 -15.15 13.46
C ARG A 101 -3.01 -14.61 12.66
N GLU A 102 -3.13 -13.44 12.04
CA GLU A 102 -2.00 -12.79 11.36
C GLU A 102 -0.85 -12.51 12.32
N ILE A 103 -1.17 -12.00 13.52
CA ILE A 103 -0.18 -11.71 14.56
C ILE A 103 0.54 -12.99 15.00
N PHE A 104 -0.18 -14.09 15.26
CA PHE A 104 0.46 -15.34 15.66
C PHE A 104 1.36 -15.93 14.57
N VAL A 105 0.96 -15.84 13.31
CA VAL A 105 1.79 -16.32 12.18
C VAL A 105 3.04 -15.45 12.03
N ALA A 106 2.90 -14.13 12.08
CA ALA A 106 4.02 -13.21 12.02
C ALA A 106 4.98 -13.43 13.19
N LEU A 107 4.46 -13.60 14.41
CA LEU A 107 5.26 -13.86 15.60
C LEU A 107 5.99 -15.20 15.52
N GLY A 108 5.32 -16.26 15.03
CA GLY A 108 5.95 -17.56 14.81
C GLY A 108 7.07 -17.51 13.77
N LEU A 109 6.88 -16.77 12.68
CA LEU A 109 7.92 -16.56 11.66
C LEU A 109 9.08 -15.71 12.18
N ALA A 110 8.81 -14.69 12.99
CA ALA A 110 9.84 -13.87 13.64
C ALA A 110 10.66 -14.70 14.64
N ALA A 111 10.01 -15.54 15.44
CA ALA A 111 10.68 -16.48 16.33
C ALA A 111 11.53 -17.47 15.52
N GLY A 112 11.00 -18.00 14.41
CA GLY A 112 11.73 -18.86 13.49
C GLY A 112 12.99 -18.20 12.92
N ALA A 113 12.90 -16.94 12.49
CA ALA A 113 14.06 -16.17 12.03
C ALA A 113 15.11 -16.00 13.13
N GLY A 114 14.69 -15.70 14.37
CA GLY A 114 15.60 -15.62 15.52
C GLY A 114 16.32 -16.94 15.81
N LEU A 115 15.58 -18.06 15.74
CA LEU A 115 16.18 -19.40 15.88
C LEU A 115 17.14 -19.72 14.73
N ALA A 116 16.83 -19.30 13.50
CA ALA A 116 17.71 -19.49 12.35
C ALA A 116 19.06 -18.75 12.51
N VAL A 117 19.04 -17.56 13.11
CA VAL A 117 20.28 -16.83 13.45
C VAL A 117 21.10 -17.58 14.51
N GLN A 118 20.47 -18.27 15.45
CA GLN A 118 21.17 -19.00 16.50
C GLN A 118 21.62 -20.42 16.07
N ALA A 119 20.97 -21.01 15.07
CA ALA A 119 21.26 -22.37 14.61
C ALA A 119 22.74 -22.64 14.27
N PRO A 120 23.50 -21.72 13.63
CA PRO A 120 24.93 -21.93 13.36
C PRO A 120 25.77 -22.15 14.63
N ARG A 121 25.36 -21.63 15.78
CA ARG A 121 26.08 -21.82 17.05
C ARG A 121 26.12 -23.28 17.48
N LEU A 122 25.07 -24.06 17.16
CA LEU A 122 25.00 -25.49 17.44
C LEU A 122 26.05 -26.29 16.63
N PHE A 123 26.52 -25.74 15.52
CA PHE A 123 27.56 -26.30 14.67
C PHE A 123 28.96 -25.72 14.98
N GLY A 124 29.11 -24.98 16.09
CA GLY A 124 30.38 -24.37 16.50
C GLY A 124 30.69 -23.02 15.84
N LEU A 125 29.82 -22.50 14.97
CA LEU A 125 29.98 -21.19 14.34
C LEU A 125 29.52 -20.07 15.29
N HIS A 126 30.41 -19.64 16.17
CA HIS A 126 30.15 -18.57 17.13
C HIS A 126 30.28 -17.19 16.48
N PHE A 127 29.44 -16.24 16.92
CA PHE A 127 29.42 -14.88 16.40
C PHE A 127 30.78 -14.18 16.54
N ASP A 128 31.43 -14.35 17.70
CA ASP A 128 32.72 -13.70 18.01
C ASP A 128 33.86 -14.23 17.15
N THR A 129 33.84 -15.53 16.86
CA THR A 129 34.91 -16.20 16.12
C THR A 129 34.70 -16.11 14.61
N HIS A 130 33.45 -16.04 14.15
CA HIS A 130 33.08 -16.08 12.72
C HIS A 130 32.16 -14.91 12.31
N PRO A 131 32.47 -13.65 12.64
CA PRO A 131 31.57 -12.51 12.37
C PRO A 131 31.29 -12.35 10.87
N GLY A 132 32.28 -12.70 10.04
CA GLY A 132 32.16 -12.66 8.60
C GLY A 132 31.12 -13.62 7.98
N PHE A 133 30.85 -14.74 8.64
CA PHE A 133 29.81 -15.68 8.24
C PHE A 133 28.41 -15.14 8.55
N TYR A 134 28.24 -14.52 9.71
CA TYR A 134 26.98 -13.92 10.12
C TYR A 134 26.62 -12.71 9.25
N LEU A 135 27.62 -11.86 8.93
CA LEU A 135 27.39 -10.65 8.15
C LEU A 135 26.88 -10.97 6.73
N ARG A 136 27.45 -11.99 6.07
CA ARG A 136 27.05 -12.38 4.70
C ARG A 136 25.74 -13.18 4.65
N ASN A 137 25.42 -13.93 5.71
CA ASN A 137 24.21 -14.76 5.77
C ASN A 137 23.03 -14.07 6.48
N ALA A 138 23.20 -12.85 7.01
CA ALA A 138 22.16 -12.14 7.75
C ALA A 138 20.82 -12.08 7.00
N SER A 139 20.86 -11.74 5.71
CA SER A 139 19.68 -11.67 4.85
C SER A 139 19.02 -13.04 4.66
N LEU A 140 19.81 -14.11 4.59
CA LEU A 140 19.34 -15.48 4.44
C LEU A 140 18.70 -16.03 5.71
N PHE A 141 19.03 -15.47 6.89
CA PHE A 141 18.37 -15.84 8.14
C PHE A 141 17.00 -15.18 8.33
N VAL A 142 16.77 -14.02 7.71
CA VAL A 142 15.55 -13.21 7.95
C VAL A 142 14.60 -13.23 6.75
N LEU A 143 15.09 -12.94 5.56
CA LEU A 143 14.24 -12.71 4.38
C LEU A 143 13.43 -13.93 3.94
N PRO A 144 13.88 -15.20 4.06
CA PRO A 144 13.03 -16.35 3.74
C PRO A 144 11.77 -16.44 4.62
N PHE A 145 11.85 -16.02 5.88
CA PHE A 145 10.69 -15.99 6.78
C PHE A 145 9.71 -14.89 6.40
N LEU A 146 10.23 -13.72 6.01
CA LEU A 146 9.40 -12.65 5.48
C LEU A 146 8.74 -13.05 4.15
N ALA A 147 9.48 -13.74 3.28
CA ALA A 147 8.95 -14.31 2.05
C ALA A 147 7.83 -15.31 2.33
N ALA A 148 7.98 -16.17 3.34
CA ALA A 148 6.93 -17.09 3.77
C ALA A 148 5.67 -16.35 4.25
N TYR A 149 5.83 -15.26 5.01
CA TYR A 149 4.71 -14.41 5.42
C TYR A 149 3.98 -13.80 4.22
N LEU A 150 4.74 -13.25 3.27
CA LEU A 150 4.17 -12.65 2.05
C LEU A 150 3.49 -13.70 1.17
N PHE A 151 4.06 -14.90 1.06
CA PHE A 151 3.43 -16.01 0.34
C PHE A 151 2.11 -16.43 0.97
N TRP A 152 2.04 -16.39 2.30
CA TRP A 152 0.83 -16.67 3.03
C TRP A 152 -0.26 -15.60 2.79
N LYS A 153 0.10 -14.32 2.79
CA LYS A 153 -0.82 -13.19 2.51
C LYS A 153 -1.26 -13.13 1.04
N ARG A 154 -0.32 -13.18 0.10
CA ARG A 154 -0.54 -12.88 -1.32
C ARG A 154 -0.83 -14.11 -2.18
N LYS A 155 -0.55 -15.32 -1.69
CA LYS A 155 -0.74 -16.59 -2.41
C LYS A 155 -0.23 -16.56 -3.87
N PRO A 156 1.04 -16.19 -4.10
CA PRO A 156 1.58 -16.07 -5.45
C PRO A 156 1.58 -17.41 -6.19
N THR A 157 1.65 -17.33 -7.52
CA THR A 157 1.63 -18.50 -8.41
C THR A 157 2.81 -19.44 -8.11
N ARG A 158 2.69 -20.71 -8.52
CA ARG A 158 3.77 -21.70 -8.33
C ARG A 158 5.09 -21.26 -8.98
N VAL A 159 5.01 -20.55 -10.11
CA VAL A 159 6.17 -20.04 -10.85
C VAL A 159 6.92 -18.99 -10.03
N VAL A 160 6.20 -18.01 -9.46
CA VAL A 160 6.79 -16.97 -8.60
C VAL A 160 7.44 -17.59 -7.36
N ARG A 161 6.75 -18.55 -6.72
CA ARG A 161 7.31 -19.26 -5.57
C ARG A 161 8.60 -20.02 -5.90
N ALA A 162 8.63 -20.72 -7.04
CA ALA A 162 9.81 -21.45 -7.50
C ALA A 162 10.96 -20.49 -7.86
N GLY A 163 10.67 -19.38 -8.53
CA GLY A 163 11.65 -18.35 -8.88
C GLY A 163 12.30 -17.74 -7.65
N LEU A 164 11.50 -17.37 -6.65
CA LEU A 164 12.02 -16.80 -5.39
C LEU A 164 12.84 -17.84 -4.61
N ALA A 165 12.37 -19.09 -4.51
CA ALA A 165 13.13 -20.15 -3.86
C ALA A 165 14.48 -20.40 -4.57
N GLY A 166 14.50 -20.36 -5.91
CA GLY A 166 15.71 -20.45 -6.71
C GLY A 166 16.67 -19.28 -6.44
N ALA A 167 16.17 -18.05 -6.35
CA ALA A 167 16.98 -16.88 -6.02
C ALA A 167 17.63 -16.98 -4.62
N PHE A 168 16.86 -17.40 -3.61
CA PHE A 168 17.40 -17.64 -2.27
C PHE A 168 18.44 -18.77 -2.25
N LEU A 169 18.20 -19.85 -3.00
CA LEU A 169 19.15 -20.96 -3.10
C LEU A 169 20.46 -20.52 -3.76
N LEU A 170 20.38 -19.78 -4.87
CA LEU A 170 21.55 -19.23 -5.55
C LEU A 170 22.34 -18.28 -4.64
N ALA A 171 21.65 -17.39 -3.91
CA ALA A 171 22.25 -16.51 -2.93
C ALA A 171 22.97 -17.29 -1.81
N ALA A 172 22.34 -18.36 -1.30
CA ALA A 172 22.94 -19.20 -0.26
C ALA A 172 24.17 -19.96 -0.76
N VAL A 173 24.14 -20.48 -1.99
CA VAL A 173 25.29 -21.12 -2.62
C VAL A 173 26.43 -20.11 -2.78
N PHE A 174 26.15 -18.94 -3.35
CA PHE A 174 27.15 -17.89 -3.54
C PHE A 174 27.78 -17.43 -2.21
N ALA A 175 26.95 -17.16 -1.20
CA ALA A 175 27.41 -16.68 0.10
C ALA A 175 28.25 -17.71 0.89
N ASN A 176 28.18 -19.01 0.55
CA ASN A 176 28.85 -20.06 1.33
C ASN A 176 29.90 -20.85 0.56
N LEU A 177 29.81 -21.00 -0.76
CA LEU A 177 30.83 -21.69 -1.58
C LEU A 177 31.90 -20.75 -2.12
N TYR A 178 31.63 -19.44 -2.25
CA TYR A 178 32.62 -18.52 -2.77
C TYR A 178 33.78 -18.37 -1.78
N PRO A 179 35.06 -18.47 -2.22
CA PRO A 179 36.23 -18.44 -1.35
C PRO A 179 36.54 -17.01 -0.87
N PHE A 180 35.74 -16.50 0.07
CA PHE A 180 35.98 -15.21 0.70
C PHE A 180 37.28 -15.25 1.53
N HIS A 181 38.21 -14.37 1.20
CA HIS A 181 39.41 -14.16 2.01
C HIS A 181 39.08 -13.24 3.19
N SER A 182 39.77 -13.42 4.31
CA SER A 182 39.58 -12.65 5.53
C SER A 182 39.70 -11.14 5.26
N ARG A 183 38.66 -10.36 5.58
CA ARG A 183 38.59 -8.89 5.34
C ARG A 183 38.71 -8.48 3.85
N SER A 184 38.22 -9.30 2.93
CA SER A 184 38.13 -8.91 1.52
C SER A 184 37.00 -7.89 1.28
N ASP A 185 37.24 -6.90 0.42
CA ASP A 185 36.22 -5.96 -0.03
C ASP A 185 35.00 -6.68 -0.64
N THR A 186 35.22 -7.81 -1.32
CA THR A 186 34.14 -8.64 -1.89
C THR A 186 33.19 -9.16 -0.81
N GLN A 187 33.69 -9.43 0.39
CA GLN A 187 32.87 -9.88 1.50
C GLN A 187 31.97 -8.76 2.03
N ILE A 188 32.51 -7.56 2.20
CA ILE A 188 31.75 -6.38 2.65
C ILE A 188 30.70 -6.02 1.59
N LEU A 189 31.11 -6.03 0.32
CA LEU A 189 30.23 -5.75 -0.80
C LEU A 189 29.06 -6.75 -0.85
N THR A 190 29.35 -8.05 -0.70
CA THR A 190 28.31 -9.09 -0.65
C THR A 190 27.37 -8.87 0.53
N ALA A 191 27.90 -8.62 1.73
CA ALA A 191 27.08 -8.40 2.92
C ALA A 191 26.13 -7.19 2.80
N LEU A 192 26.55 -6.14 2.10
CA LEU A 192 25.71 -4.95 1.86
C LEU A 192 24.70 -5.15 0.73
N HIS A 193 25.12 -5.76 -0.38
CA HIS A 193 24.31 -5.83 -1.59
C HIS A 193 23.35 -7.01 -1.61
N LEU A 194 23.70 -8.13 -0.95
CA LEU A 194 22.84 -9.31 -0.89
C LEU A 194 21.46 -9.02 -0.25
N PRO A 195 21.36 -8.29 0.89
CA PRO A 195 20.06 -7.91 1.43
C PRO A 195 19.23 -7.09 0.44
N ILE A 196 19.86 -6.11 -0.23
CA ILE A 196 19.18 -5.23 -1.19
C ILE A 196 18.70 -6.03 -2.40
N ALA A 197 19.55 -6.88 -2.96
CA ALA A 197 19.20 -7.72 -4.10
C ALA A 197 18.05 -8.67 -3.78
N LEU A 198 18.11 -9.38 -2.65
CA LEU A 198 17.04 -10.28 -2.22
C LEU A 198 15.76 -9.52 -1.90
N TRP A 199 15.84 -8.31 -1.35
CA TRP A 199 14.68 -7.45 -1.12
C TRP A 199 14.00 -7.04 -2.43
N LEU A 200 14.77 -6.67 -3.46
CA LEU A 200 14.23 -6.32 -4.78
C LEU A 200 13.55 -7.51 -5.45
N VAL A 201 14.16 -8.70 -5.38
CA VAL A 201 13.54 -9.93 -5.90
C VAL A 201 12.24 -10.25 -5.14
N LEU A 202 12.23 -10.04 -3.82
CA LEU A 202 11.05 -10.23 -2.99
C LEU A 202 9.94 -9.22 -3.32
N GLY A 203 10.29 -7.97 -3.64
CA GLY A 203 9.34 -6.93 -4.04
C GLY A 203 8.75 -7.12 -5.43
N TRP A 204 9.47 -7.79 -6.34
CA TRP A 204 8.98 -8.18 -7.65
C TRP A 204 7.97 -9.34 -7.60
N ALA A 205 8.15 -10.25 -6.64
CA ALA A 205 7.34 -11.46 -6.45
C ALA A 205 5.95 -11.19 -5.82
#